data_AF-A0A498SR31-F1
#
_entry.id   AF-A0A498SR31-F1
#
_cell.length_a   1.000
_cell.length_b   1.000
_cell.length_c   1.000
_cell.angle_alpha   90.00
_cell.angle_beta   90.00
_cell.angle_gamma   90.00
#
_symmetry.space_group_name_H-M   'P 1'
#
loop_
_entity.id
_entity.type
_entity.pdbx_description
1 polymer ?
#
loop_
_entity_poly.entity_id
_entity_poly.type
_entity_poly.pdbx_seq_one_letter_code
_entity_poly.pdbx_strand_id
1 'polypeptide(L)'
;EFYEEVDDEQFEIVFVSLDHSEEDLNVYLRESHGNWYHLPYGSSEIEELKSKYEIAGIPMLIVIKPDGNVITKNGRADVSGKAPPQTLSGWLAAA
;
A
#
# COMPACT_ATOMS: atom_id res chain seq x y z
N GLU A 1 10.95 -0.36 7.67
CA GLU A 1 10.57 -1.05 8.93
C GLU A 1 9.43 -2.06 8.76
N PHE A 2 8.13 -1.72 8.73
CA PHE A 2 7.05 -2.74 8.67
C PHE A 2 7.27 -3.82 7.59
N TYR A 3 7.51 -3.40 6.34
CA TYR A 3 7.66 -4.31 5.20
C TYR A 3 8.89 -5.21 5.32
N GLU A 4 10.01 -4.65 5.79
CA GLU A 4 11.26 -5.38 6.00
C GLU A 4 11.20 -6.29 7.23
N GLU A 5 10.38 -5.96 8.23
CA GLU A 5 10.22 -6.76 9.45
C GLU A 5 9.35 -8.00 9.20
N VAL A 6 8.34 -7.87 8.33
CA VAL A 6 7.50 -9.03 7.99
C VAL A 6 8.20 -9.99 7.05
N ASP A 7 8.95 -9.49 6.06
CA ASP A 7 9.79 -10.26 5.11
C ASP A 7 9.12 -11.58 4.66
N ASP A 8 7.90 -11.48 4.12
CA ASP A 8 7.04 -12.62 3.78
C ASP A 8 6.67 -12.60 2.29
N GLU A 9 7.00 -13.68 1.57
CA GLU A 9 6.76 -13.83 0.13
C GLU A 9 5.27 -13.84 -0.26
N GLN A 10 4.36 -14.01 0.71
CA GLN A 10 2.91 -13.96 0.50
C GLN A 10 2.35 -12.53 0.52
N PHE A 11 3.18 -11.53 0.81
CA PHE A 11 2.79 -10.13 0.96
C PHE A 11 3.64 -9.20 0.09
N GLU A 12 3.01 -8.21 -0.53
CA GLU A 12 3.69 -7.18 -1.31
C GLU A 12 2.97 -5.85 -1.13
N ILE A 13 3.71 -4.76 -1.26
CA ILE A 13 3.17 -3.40 -1.26
C ILE A 13 3.34 -2.79 -2.65
N VAL A 14 2.27 -2.19 -3.14
CA VAL A 14 2.30 -1.39 -4.37
C VAL A 14 1.94 0.03 -3.98
N PHE A 15 2.89 0.94 -4.16
CA PHE A 15 2.66 2.36 -3.97
C PHE A 15 1.91 2.97 -5.15
N VAL A 16 0.79 3.64 -4.83
CA VAL A 16 0.00 4.41 -5.78
C VAL A 16 0.18 5.88 -5.41
N SER A 17 1.08 6.56 -6.12
CA SER A 17 1.40 7.97 -5.88
C SER A 17 0.25 8.88 -6.34
N LEU A 18 0.03 9.95 -5.56
CA LEU A 18 -0.80 11.10 -5.93
C LEU A 18 0.04 12.39 -6.01
N ASP A 19 1.37 12.24 -6.16
CA ASP A 19 2.29 13.36 -6.34
C ASP A 19 1.99 14.11 -7.64
N HIS A 20 2.33 15.39 -7.68
CA HIS A 20 2.01 16.28 -8.80
C HIS A 20 3.05 16.29 -9.92
N SER A 21 4.15 15.55 -9.75
CA SER A 21 5.18 15.38 -10.77
C SER A 21 5.92 14.05 -10.59
N GLU A 22 6.55 13.59 -11.67
CA GLU A 22 7.43 12.41 -11.64
C GLU A 22 8.68 12.66 -10.76
N GLU A 23 9.15 13.91 -10.70
CA GLU A 23 10.30 14.29 -9.86
C GLU A 23 9.95 14.12 -8.37
N ASP A 24 8.79 14.63 -7.94
CA ASP A 24 8.30 14.50 -6.56
C ASP A 24 8.15 13.03 -6.16
N LEU A 25 7.53 12.23 -7.04
CA LEU A 25 7.41 10.78 -6.88
C LEU A 25 8.79 10.14 -6.69
N ASN A 26 9.75 10.45 -7.56
CA ASN A 26 11.09 9.88 -7.50
C ASN A 26 11.89 10.33 -6.28
N VAL A 27 11.69 11.55 -5.78
CA VAL A 27 12.27 12.00 -4.51
C VAL A 27 11.67 11.20 -3.36
N TYR A 28 10.34 11.09 -3.30
CA TYR A 28 9.66 10.38 -2.22
C TYR A 28 10.01 8.89 -2.17
N LEU A 29 10.10 8.25 -3.34
CA LEU A 29 10.55 6.87 -3.47
C LEU A 29 11.99 6.65 -2.97
N ARG A 30 12.88 7.63 -3.14
CA ARG A 30 14.27 7.49 -2.68
C ARG A 30 14.43 7.74 -1.19
N GLU A 31 13.61 8.62 -0.62
CA GLU A 31 13.79 9.07 0.77
C GLU A 31 13.02 8.21 1.78
N SER A 32 11.85 7.70 1.41
CA SER A 32 10.88 7.16 2.38
C SER A 32 10.33 5.77 2.05
N HIS A 33 10.67 5.22 0.88
CA HIS A 33 10.12 3.95 0.41
C HIS A 33 11.12 2.79 0.58
N GLY A 34 10.59 1.62 0.95
CA GLY A 34 11.34 0.36 0.93
C GLY A 34 11.49 -0.20 -0.49
N ASN A 35 12.01 -1.43 -0.60
CA ASN A 35 12.15 -2.13 -1.87
C ASN A 35 10.83 -2.79 -2.32
N TRP A 36 9.80 -1.96 -2.48
CA TRP A 36 8.45 -2.35 -2.90
C TRP A 36 8.07 -1.70 -4.24
N TYR A 37 7.03 -2.21 -4.91
CA TYR A 37 6.63 -1.72 -6.23
C TYR A 37 5.90 -0.38 -6.15
N HIS A 38 5.84 0.32 -7.29
CA HIS A 38 4.98 1.49 -7.45
C HIS A 38 4.39 1.53 -8.87
N LEU A 39 3.27 2.23 -9.03
CA LEU A 39 2.77 2.56 -10.35
C LEU A 39 3.60 3.68 -10.99
N PRO A 40 3.86 3.64 -12.31
CA PRO A 40 4.49 4.74 -13.01
C PRO A 40 3.67 6.04 -12.89
N TYR A 41 4.34 7.18 -12.87
CA TYR A 41 3.69 8.48 -12.87
C TYR A 41 2.76 8.63 -14.10
N GLY A 42 1.55 9.15 -13.89
CA GLY A 42 0.56 9.38 -14.96
C GLY A 42 -0.15 8.13 -15.48
N SER A 43 0.06 6.97 -14.86
CA SER A 43 -0.69 5.74 -15.16
C SER A 43 -2.20 5.94 -14.98
N SER A 44 -3.01 5.49 -15.95
CA SER A 44 -4.48 5.57 -15.91
C SER A 44 -5.07 4.75 -14.77
N GLU A 45 -4.39 3.67 -14.38
CA GLU A 45 -4.75 2.75 -13.32
C GLU A 45 -4.82 3.46 -11.95
N ILE A 46 -4.11 4.59 -11.76
CA ILE A 46 -4.15 5.38 -10.53
C ILE A 46 -5.59 5.86 -10.24
N GLU A 47 -6.26 6.48 -11.22
CA GLU A 47 -7.63 6.97 -11.06
C GLU A 47 -8.65 5.82 -11.03
N GLU A 48 -8.39 4.72 -11.76
CA GLU A 48 -9.22 3.51 -11.67
C GLU A 48 -9.21 2.89 -10.27
N LEU A 49 -8.04 2.75 -9.65
CA LEU A 49 -7.89 2.19 -8.31
C LEU A 49 -8.49 3.11 -7.25
N LYS A 50 -8.27 4.42 -7.38
CA LYS A 50 -8.86 5.44 -6.50
C LYS A 50 -10.38 5.41 -6.54
N SER A 51 -10.97 5.26 -7.72
CA SER A 51 -12.42 5.08 -7.88
C SER A 51 -12.89 3.74 -7.32
N LYS A 52 -12.25 2.63 -7.73
CA LYS A 52 -12.61 1.26 -7.31
C LYS A 52 -12.64 1.10 -5.80
N TYR A 53 -11.67 1.68 -5.10
CA TYR A 53 -11.58 1.58 -3.65
C TYR A 53 -12.12 2.80 -2.90
N GLU A 54 -12.71 3.76 -3.60
CA GLU A 54 -13.37 4.96 -3.04
C GLU A 54 -12.43 5.77 -2.13
N ILE A 55 -11.22 6.03 -2.61
CA ILE A 55 -10.20 6.75 -1.85
C ILE A 55 -10.52 8.25 -1.87
N ALA A 56 -10.84 8.80 -0.69
CA ALA A 56 -11.21 10.21 -0.52
C ALA A 56 -10.08 11.08 0.07
N GLY A 57 -9.02 10.49 0.60
CA GLY A 57 -7.93 11.24 1.23
C GLY A 57 -6.70 10.38 1.51
N ILE A 58 -5.57 11.03 1.77
CA ILE A 58 -4.27 10.42 2.03
C ILE A 58 -3.70 10.85 3.40
N PRO A 59 -2.82 10.04 4.02
CA PRO A 59 -2.35 8.73 3.56
C PRO A 59 -3.37 7.61 3.80
N MET A 60 -3.42 6.67 2.86
CA MET A 60 -4.36 5.55 2.81
C MET A 60 -3.59 4.25 2.51
N LEU A 61 -3.87 3.19 3.28
CA LEU A 61 -3.34 1.84 3.03
C LEU A 61 -4.51 0.86 3.04
N ILE A 62 -4.76 0.23 1.89
CA ILE A 62 -5.82 -0.73 1.69
C ILE A 62 -5.17 -2.09 1.46
N VAL A 63 -5.65 -3.09 2.18
CA VAL A 63 -5.18 -4.46 2.05
C VAL A 63 -6.21 -5.22 1.24
N ILE A 64 -5.75 -5.91 0.20
CA ILE A 64 -6.59 -6.62 -0.77
C ILE A 64 -6.13 -8.07 -0.91
N LYS A 65 -7.05 -8.92 -1.37
CA LYS A 65 -6.75 -10.26 -1.86
C LYS A 65 -6.19 -10.20 -3.29
N PRO A 66 -5.59 -11.30 -3.80
CA PRO A 66 -5.12 -11.37 -5.19
C PRO A 66 -6.19 -11.13 -6.26
N ASP A 67 -7.47 -11.37 -5.94
CA ASP A 67 -8.60 -11.08 -6.83
C ASP A 67 -9.06 -9.61 -6.81
N GLY A 68 -8.42 -8.77 -5.97
CA GLY A 68 -8.73 -7.36 -5.79
C GLY A 68 -9.87 -7.07 -4.81
N ASN A 69 -10.39 -8.07 -4.10
CA ASN A 69 -11.36 -7.85 -3.02
C ASN A 69 -10.68 -7.30 -1.77
N VAL A 70 -11.36 -6.38 -1.07
CA VAL A 70 -10.80 -5.69 0.10
C VAL A 70 -10.83 -6.58 1.34
N ILE A 71 -9.68 -6.74 1.99
CA ILE A 71 -9.55 -7.31 3.34
C ILE A 71 -9.84 -6.20 4.37
N THR A 72 -9.18 -5.04 4.23
CA THR A 72 -9.40 -3.90 5.12
C THR A 72 -9.07 -2.57 4.45
N LYS A 73 -9.90 -1.54 4.68
CA LYS A 73 -9.59 -0.13 4.40
C LYS A 73 -8.98 0.58 5.62
N ASN A 74 -8.58 -0.14 6.67
CA ASN A 74 -7.99 0.44 7.89
C ASN A 74 -6.50 0.08 8.04
N GLY A 75 -5.82 -0.30 6.94
CA GLY A 75 -4.44 -0.79 6.98
C GLY A 75 -3.47 0.17 7.66
N ARG A 76 -3.66 1.50 7.48
CA ARG A 76 -2.84 2.52 8.17
C ARG A 76 -2.92 2.37 9.69
N ALA A 77 -4.13 2.20 10.23
CA ALA A 77 -4.34 2.06 11.66
C ALA A 77 -3.74 0.74 12.17
N ASP A 78 -3.92 -0.35 11.42
CA ASP A 78 -3.37 -1.66 11.73
C ASP A 78 -1.82 -1.62 11.83
N VAL A 79 -1.13 -1.03 10.85
CA VAL A 79 0.33 -0.89 10.85
C VAL A 79 0.82 -0.04 12.02
N SER A 80 0.11 1.05 12.36
CA SER A 80 0.51 1.95 13.44
C SER A 80 0.17 1.44 14.84
N GLY A 81 -0.76 0.50 14.97
CA GLY A 81 -1.37 0.12 16.25
C GLY A 81 -1.01 -1.28 16.76
N LYS A 82 -0.36 -2.11 15.95
CA LYS A 82 -0.05 -3.52 16.25
C LYS A 82 1.37 -3.86 15.77
N ALA A 83 1.96 -4.91 16.35
CA ALA A 83 3.26 -5.39 15.90
C ALA A 83 3.19 -5.96 14.47
N PRO A 84 4.19 -5.74 13.60
CA PRO A 84 4.13 -6.12 12.18
C PRO A 84 3.75 -7.59 11.92
N PRO A 85 4.34 -8.60 12.61
CA PRO A 85 3.96 -9.99 12.40
C PRO A 85 2.50 -10.30 12.77
N GLN A 86 1.97 -9.64 13.80
CA GLN A 86 0.57 -9.82 14.23
C GLN A 86 -0.39 -9.19 13.23
N THR A 87 -0.03 -8.02 12.70
CA THR A 87 -0.80 -7.33 11.65
C THR A 87 -0.88 -8.19 10.40
N LEU A 88 0.26 -8.67 9.89
CA LEU A 88 0.28 -9.50 8.68
C LEU A 88 -0.49 -10.81 8.88
N SER A 89 -0.30 -11.50 10.01
CA SER A 89 -1.02 -12.74 10.33
C SER A 89 -2.55 -12.53 10.29
N GLY A 90 -3.03 -11.39 10.80
CA GLY A 90 -4.44 -11.04 10.78
C GLY A 90 -4.97 -10.80 9.36
N TRP A 91 -4.17 -10.17 8.50
CA TRP A 91 -4.54 -9.96 7.09
C TRP A 91 -4.54 -11.27 6.29
N LEU A 92 -3.51 -12.11 6.45
CA LEU A 92 -3.43 -13.41 5.77
C LEU A 92 -4.55 -14.37 6.20
N ALA A 93 -4.96 -14.35 7.47
CA ALA A 93 -6.09 -15.16 7.93
C ALA A 93 -7.45 -14.73 7.34
N ALA A 94 -7.55 -13.50 6.83
CA ALA A 94 -8.75 -12.97 6.19
C ALA A 94 -8.72 -13.04 4.65
N ALA A 95 -7.56 -13.39 4.06
CA ALA A 95 -7.35 -13.61 2.64
C ALA A 95 -7.99 -14.92 2.17
#